data_AF-A0A2I0P247-F1
#
_entry.id   AF-A0A2I0P247-F1
#
_cell.length_a   1.000
_cell.length_b   1.000
_cell.length_c   1.000
_cell.angle_alpha   90.00
_cell.angle_beta   90.00
_cell.angle_gamma   90.00
#
_symmetry.space_group_name_H-M   'P 1'
#
loop_
_entity.id
_entity.type
_entity.pdbx_description
1 polymer ?
#
loop_
_entity_poly.entity_id
_entity_poly.type
_entity_poly.pdbx_seq_one_letter_code
_entity_poly.pdbx_strand_id
1 'polypeptide(L)'
;LISWIEPYDHWIAAGLLALIGGKMIQEGLSEGDEKSIDFRSTTVLLVLAVATSIDALAVGLSFAVLKVEILVPALAIGIGAFLMSGAGFWVGDRFGAVIGSRAEIIGGLVLTVIGLRILVEHLLTG
;
A
#
# COMPACT_ATOMS: atom_id res chain seq x y z
N LEU A 1 -22.10 19.43 -8.73
CA LEU A 1 -21.11 18.71 -9.58
C LEU A 1 -20.01 18.03 -8.77
N ILE A 2 -19.52 18.63 -7.67
CA ILE A 2 -18.57 17.98 -6.73
C ILE A 2 -19.27 16.98 -5.77
N SER A 3 -20.57 17.17 -5.50
CA SER A 3 -21.34 16.35 -4.53
C SER A 3 -21.77 14.95 -4.99
N TRP A 4 -21.48 14.54 -6.23
CA TRP A 4 -21.92 13.24 -6.76
C TRP A 4 -20.78 12.20 -6.82
N ILE A 5 -19.54 12.60 -6.54
CA ILE A 5 -18.35 11.75 -6.65
C ILE A 5 -17.75 11.36 -5.29
N GLU A 6 -17.96 12.17 -4.24
CA GLU A 6 -17.50 11.85 -2.87
C GLU A 6 -17.96 10.50 -2.31
N PRO A 7 -19.21 10.03 -2.54
CA PRO A 7 -19.65 8.74 -1.99
C PRO A 7 -19.05 7.54 -2.72
N TYR A 8 -18.79 7.68 -4.03
CA TYR A 8 -18.35 6.55 -4.87
C TYR A 8 -16.87 6.23 -4.68
N ASP A 9 -16.01 7.24 -4.47
CA ASP A 9 -14.56 7.05 -4.35
C ASP A 9 -14.20 6.19 -3.12
N HIS A 10 -14.86 6.43 -1.99
CA HIS A 10 -14.61 5.73 -0.73
C HIS A 10 -15.10 4.27 -0.76
N TRP A 11 -16.26 4.01 -1.37
CA TRP A 11 -16.77 2.64 -1.53
C TRP A 11 -15.88 1.81 -2.47
N ILE A 12 -15.35 2.41 -3.53
CA ILE A 12 -14.39 1.76 -4.44
C ILE A 12 -13.08 1.47 -3.71
N ALA A 13 -12.53 2.42 -2.95
CA ALA A 13 -11.32 2.22 -2.16
C ALA A 13 -11.49 1.12 -1.10
N ALA A 14 -12.60 1.14 -0.35
CA ALA A 14 -12.90 0.13 0.67
C ALA A 14 -13.07 -1.27 0.06
N GLY A 15 -13.79 -1.38 -1.06
CA GLY A 15 -13.96 -2.64 -1.78
C GLY A 15 -12.64 -3.19 -2.31
N LEU A 16 -11.81 -2.34 -2.91
CA LEU A 16 -10.49 -2.73 -3.43
C LEU A 16 -9.56 -3.20 -2.31
N LEU A 17 -9.48 -2.46 -1.20
CA LEU A 17 -8.66 -2.81 -0.04
C LEU A 17 -9.11 -4.10 0.64
N ALA A 18 -10.43 -4.31 0.77
CA ALA A 18 -10.98 -5.53 1.34
C ALA A 18 -10.71 -6.74 0.44
N LEU A 19 -10.83 -6.60 -0.88
CA LEU A 19 -10.53 -7.67 -1.83
C LEU A 19 -9.04 -8.03 -1.82
N ILE A 20 -8.14 -7.05 -1.90
CA ILE A 20 -6.69 -7.29 -1.87
C ILE A 20 -6.26 -7.85 -0.52
N GLY A 21 -6.74 -7.26 0.59
CA GLY A 21 -6.42 -7.72 1.94
C GLY A 21 -6.91 -9.16 2.19
N GLY A 22 -8.12 -9.49 1.75
CA GLY A 22 -8.66 -10.85 1.81
C GLY A 22 -7.86 -11.85 0.97
N LYS A 23 -7.43 -11.46 -0.23
CA LYS A 23 -6.58 -12.30 -1.10
C LYS A 23 -5.23 -12.58 -0.44
N MET A 24 -4.56 -11.57 0.13
CA MET A 24 -3.29 -11.75 0.84
C MET A 24 -3.42 -12.64 2.08
N ILE A 25 -4.52 -12.55 2.82
CA ILE A 25 -4.79 -13.46 3.94
C ILE A 25 -4.99 -14.89 3.44
N GLN A 26 -5.76 -15.08 2.36
CA GLN A 26 -5.97 -16.40 1.77
C GLN A 26 -4.65 -17.02 1.27
N GLU A 27 -3.82 -16.23 0.59
CA GLU A 27 -2.49 -16.63 0.12
C GLU A 27 -1.59 -17.03 1.29
N GLY A 28 -1.52 -16.20 2.33
CA GLY A 28 -0.68 -16.48 3.51
C GLY A 28 -1.14 -17.69 4.34
N LEU A 29 -2.43 -18.05 4.35
CA LEU A 29 -2.95 -19.27 4.98
C LEU A 29 -2.77 -20.52 4.10
N SER A 30 -2.74 -20.36 2.78
CA SER A 30 -2.61 -21.45 1.82
C SER A 30 -1.12 -21.71 1.55
N GLU A 31 -0.43 -22.22 2.58
CA GLU A 31 1.02 -22.29 2.75
C GLU A 31 1.77 -23.24 1.79
N GLY A 32 1.33 -23.42 0.54
CA GLY A 32 1.91 -24.44 -0.34
C GLY A 32 1.66 -24.41 -1.84
N ASP A 33 1.01 -23.40 -2.44
CA ASP A 33 0.64 -23.50 -3.88
C ASP A 33 0.92 -22.28 -4.77
N GLU A 34 1.57 -21.22 -4.27
CA GLU A 34 1.89 -20.06 -5.11
C GLU A 34 3.39 -19.79 -5.30
N LYS A 35 3.69 -19.35 -6.52
CA LYS A 35 5.01 -18.93 -6.97
C LYS A 35 5.47 -17.77 -6.08
N SER A 36 6.49 -18.01 -5.27
CA SER A 36 7.22 -16.93 -4.61
C SER A 36 7.51 -15.83 -5.63
N ILE A 37 6.95 -14.64 -5.44
CA ILE A 37 7.25 -13.51 -6.30
C ILE A 37 8.75 -13.26 -6.20
N ASP A 38 9.45 -13.43 -7.31
CA ASP A 38 10.87 -13.17 -7.35
C ASP A 38 11.10 -11.66 -7.36
N PHE A 39 11.28 -11.10 -6.16
CA PHE A 39 11.62 -9.69 -5.96
C PHE A 39 12.98 -9.31 -6.55
N ARG A 40 13.77 -10.26 -7.08
CA ARG A 40 14.98 -9.97 -7.87
C ARG A 40 14.70 -9.74 -9.35
N SER A 41 13.48 -10.04 -9.81
CA SER A 41 13.07 -9.78 -11.18
C SER A 41 13.03 -8.27 -11.44
N THR A 42 13.81 -7.82 -12.41
CA THR A 42 13.83 -6.42 -12.86
C THR A 42 12.44 -5.92 -13.24
N THR A 43 11.61 -6.79 -13.83
CA THR A 43 10.23 -6.46 -14.18
C THR A 43 9.39 -6.17 -12.94
N VAL A 44 9.49 -7.01 -11.90
CA VAL A 44 8.76 -6.81 -10.64
C VAL A 44 9.22 -5.52 -9.96
N LEU A 45 10.54 -5.29 -9.90
CA LEU A 45 11.11 -4.07 -9.33
C LEU A 45 10.67 -2.80 -10.07
N LEU A 46 10.64 -2.83 -11.41
CA LEU A 46 10.15 -1.70 -12.21
C LEU A 46 8.66 -1.43 -11.98
N VAL A 47 7.83 -2.47 -11.96
CA VAL A 47 6.39 -2.32 -11.68
C VAL A 47 6.16 -1.75 -10.28
N LEU A 48 6.87 -2.28 -9.27
CA LEU A 48 6.77 -1.79 -7.90
C LEU A 48 7.25 -0.33 -7.78
N ALA A 49 8.35 0.03 -8.45
CA ALA A 49 8.86 1.39 -8.46
C ALA A 49 7.88 2.38 -9.10
N VAL A 50 7.24 1.99 -10.21
CA VAL A 50 6.20 2.81 -10.86
C VAL A 50 4.97 2.94 -9.98
N ALA A 51 4.48 1.83 -9.41
CA ALA A 51 3.33 1.83 -8.51
C ALA A 51 3.56 2.74 -7.28
N THR A 52 4.73 2.63 -6.65
CA THR A 52 5.12 3.45 -5.49
C THR A 52 5.32 4.92 -5.86
N SER A 53 5.81 5.21 -7.07
CA SER A 53 5.98 6.59 -7.56
C SER A 53 4.63 7.30 -7.78
N ILE A 54 3.64 6.60 -8.33
CA ILE A 54 2.28 7.13 -8.51
C ILE A 54 1.63 7.44 -7.15
N ASP A 55 1.83 6.56 -6.16
CA ASP A 55 1.35 6.76 -4.79
C ASP A 55 1.97 8.01 -4.13
N ALA A 56 3.29 8.16 -4.21
CA ALA A 56 4.00 9.35 -3.73
C ALA A 56 3.56 10.63 -4.46
N LEU A 57 3.26 10.56 -5.76
CA LEU A 57 2.75 11.67 -6.55
C LEU A 57 1.35 12.11 -6.10
N ALA A 58 0.47 11.17 -5.76
CA ALA A 58 -0.86 11.48 -5.25
C ALA A 58 -0.78 12.30 -3.97
N VAL A 59 0.06 11.87 -3.01
CA VAL A 59 0.33 12.60 -1.77
C VAL A 59 0.98 13.97 -2.05
N GLY A 60 1.91 14.03 -3.02
CA GLY A 60 2.53 15.29 -3.45
C GLY A 60 1.53 16.31 -4.00
N LEU A 61 0.56 15.86 -4.81
CA LEU A 61 -0.52 16.71 -5.31
C LEU A 61 -1.42 17.21 -4.17
N SER A 62 -1.73 16.36 -3.19
CA SER A 62 -2.47 16.76 -1.98
C SER A 62 -1.77 17.89 -1.23
N PHE A 63 -0.44 17.83 -1.05
CA PHE A 63 0.32 18.91 -0.41
C PHE A 63 0.35 20.20 -1.24
N ALA A 64 0.43 20.10 -2.57
CA ALA A 64 0.38 21.26 -3.46
C ALA A 64 -0.95 22.02 -3.35
N VAL A 65 -2.07 21.30 -3.20
CA VAL A 65 -3.40 21.90 -2.95
C VAL A 65 -3.47 22.56 -1.57
N LEU A 66 -2.82 21.99 -0.55
CA LEU A 66 -2.74 22.54 0.80
C LEU A 66 -1.82 23.77 0.93
N LYS A 67 -1.18 24.22 -0.17
CA LYS A 67 -0.25 25.37 -0.22
C LYS A 67 0.90 25.29 0.81
N VAL A 68 1.30 24.07 1.18
CA VAL A 68 2.46 23.83 2.04
C VAL A 68 3.73 23.96 1.19
N GLU A 69 4.82 24.46 1.78
CA GLU A 69 6.11 24.50 1.10
C GLU A 69 6.55 23.09 0.69
N ILE A 70 6.57 22.81 -0.61
CA ILE A 70 6.77 21.47 -1.19
C ILE A 70 8.17 20.91 -0.88
N LEU A 71 9.14 21.77 -0.61
CA LEU A 71 10.54 21.39 -0.41
C LEU A 71 10.71 20.45 0.79
N VAL A 72 10.03 20.73 1.91
CA VAL A 72 10.17 19.95 3.15
C VAL A 72 9.52 18.56 3.03
N PRO A 73 8.25 18.42 2.60
CA PRO A 73 7.62 17.11 2.37
C PRO A 73 8.34 16.29 1.30
N ALA A 74 8.80 16.91 0.21
CA ALA A 74 9.50 16.21 -0.85
C ALA A 74 10.83 15.59 -0.37
N LEU A 75 11.62 16.34 0.41
CA LEU A 75 12.84 15.82 1.03
C LEU A 75 12.53 14.71 2.04
N ALA A 76 11.50 14.88 2.88
CA ALA A 76 11.11 13.88 3.87
C ALA A 76 10.67 12.55 3.22
N ILE A 77 9.82 12.61 2.20
CA ILE A 77 9.36 11.43 1.45
C ILE A 77 10.54 10.78 0.73
N GLY A 78 11.40 11.56 0.07
CA GLY A 78 12.56 11.04 -0.65
C GLY A 78 13.55 10.30 0.27
N ILE A 79 13.89 10.91 1.41
CA ILE A 79 14.78 10.29 2.40
C ILE A 79 14.11 9.07 3.03
N GLY A 80 12.83 9.17 3.41
CA GLY A 80 12.07 8.06 3.98
C GLY A 80 11.99 6.87 3.04
N ALA A 81 11.66 7.10 1.77
CA ALA A 81 11.58 6.08 0.73
C ALA A 81 12.95 5.43 0.47
N PHE A 82 14.04 6.22 0.43
CA PHE A 82 15.39 5.70 0.24
C PHE A 82 15.81 4.81 1.41
N LEU A 83 15.62 5.28 2.64
CA LEU A 83 15.96 4.52 3.85
C LEU A 83 15.12 3.25 3.98
N MET A 84 13.81 3.34 3.76
CA MET A 84 12.90 2.19 3.82
C MET A 84 13.19 1.17 2.72
N SER A 85 13.46 1.60 1.49
CA SER A 85 13.79 0.67 0.40
C SER A 85 15.12 -0.04 0.67
N GLY A 86 16.14 0.71 1.15
CA GLY A 86 17.42 0.12 1.53
C GLY A 86 17.31 -0.87 2.69
N ALA A 87 16.59 -0.49 3.76
CA ALA A 87 16.34 -1.36 4.91
C ALA A 87 15.51 -2.58 4.52
N GLY A 88 14.45 -2.39 3.73
CA GLY A 88 13.58 -3.45 3.24
C GLY A 88 14.32 -4.46 2.37
N PHE A 89 15.21 -4.01 1.50
CA PHE A 89 16.06 -4.89 0.70
C PHE A 89 16.97 -5.76 1.58
N TRP A 90 17.63 -5.16 2.58
CA TRP A 90 18.55 -5.87 3.47
C TRP A 90 17.81 -6.87 4.39
N VAL A 91 16.68 -6.46 4.97
CA VAL A 91 15.83 -7.33 5.81
C VAL A 91 15.18 -8.44 4.98
N GLY A 92 14.70 -8.11 3.77
CA GLY A 92 14.04 -9.05 2.86
C GLY A 92 14.98 -10.16 2.39
N ASP A 93 16.23 -9.85 2.04
CA ASP A 93 17.22 -10.86 1.63
C ASP A 93 17.59 -11.82 2.79
N ARG A 94 17.60 -11.33 4.04
CA ARG A 94 17.98 -12.13 5.21
C ARG A 94 16.83 -12.95 5.81
N PHE A 95 15.60 -12.41 5.80
CA PHE A 95 14.45 -12.97 6.52
C PHE A 95 13.28 -13.40 5.63
N GLY A 96 13.37 -13.21 4.31
CA GLY A 96 12.26 -13.44 3.37
C GLY A 96 11.65 -14.85 3.43
N ALA A 97 12.46 -15.89 3.68
CA ALA A 97 11.98 -17.27 3.72
C ALA A 97 11.10 -17.61 4.94
N VAL A 98 11.29 -16.95 6.08
CA VAL A 98 10.54 -17.22 7.33
C VAL A 98 9.44 -16.18 7.56
N ILE A 99 9.65 -14.97 7.04
CA ILE A 99 8.70 -13.85 7.20
C ILE A 99 7.66 -13.82 6.07
N GLY A 100 7.89 -14.44 4.91
CA GLY A 100 6.99 -14.40 3.75
C GLY A 100 5.51 -14.62 4.06
N SER A 101 5.14 -15.83 4.52
CA SER A 101 3.72 -16.15 4.80
C SER A 101 3.13 -15.29 5.92
N ARG A 102 3.93 -15.03 6.97
CA ARG A 102 3.49 -14.19 8.11
C ARG A 102 3.30 -12.72 7.70
N ALA A 103 4.15 -12.19 6.82
CA ALA A 103 4.07 -10.82 6.34
C ALA A 103 2.88 -10.64 5.40
N GLU A 104 2.54 -11.63 4.58
CA GLU A 104 1.32 -11.62 3.76
C GLU A 104 0.06 -11.56 4.62
N ILE A 105 -0.03 -12.41 5.67
CA ILE A 105 -1.17 -12.39 6.60
C ILE A 105 -1.27 -11.05 7.34
N ILE A 106 -0.14 -10.55 7.87
CA ILE A 106 -0.13 -9.28 8.60
C ILE A 106 -0.49 -8.11 7.68
N GLY A 107 0.07 -8.08 6.46
CA GLY A 107 -0.24 -7.08 5.46
C GLY A 107 -1.73 -7.10 5.09
N GLY A 108 -2.26 -8.28 4.78
CA GLY A 108 -3.67 -8.46 4.46
C GLY A 108 -4.61 -8.06 5.61
N LEU A 109 -4.24 -8.36 6.86
CA LEU A 109 -4.99 -7.93 8.04
C LEU A 109 -5.01 -6.41 8.17
N VAL A 110 -3.86 -5.74 8.00
CA VAL A 110 -3.76 -4.28 8.05
C VAL A 110 -4.59 -3.64 6.94
N LEU A 111 -4.51 -4.13 5.70
CA LEU A 111 -5.33 -3.62 4.58
C LEU A 111 -6.82 -3.79 4.85
N THR A 112 -7.22 -4.96 5.38
CA THR A 112 -8.62 -5.24 5.71
C THR A 112 -9.14 -4.28 6.79
N VAL A 113 -8.34 -4.03 7.83
CA VAL A 113 -8.69 -3.08 8.90
C VAL A 113 -8.81 -1.65 8.36
N ILE A 114 -7.92 -1.21 7.48
CA ILE A 114 -7.99 0.12 6.86
C ILE A 114 -9.24 0.24 5.99
N GLY A 115 -9.54 -0.75 5.15
CA GLY A 115 -10.75 -0.77 4.32
C GLY A 115 -12.04 -0.75 5.16
N LEU A 116 -12.08 -1.53 6.24
CA LEU A 116 -13.19 -1.52 7.20
C LEU A 116 -13.34 -0.18 7.90
N ARG A 117 -12.22 0.47 8.29
CA ARG A 117 -12.27 1.80 8.89
C ARG A 117 -12.89 2.83 7.95
N ILE A 118 -12.47 2.86 6.68
CA ILE A 118 -13.03 3.77 5.67
C ILE A 118 -14.54 3.54 5.51
N LEU A 119 -14.96 2.28 5.45
CA LEU A 119 -16.38 1.92 5.32
C LEU A 119 -17.22 2.36 6.53
N VAL A 120 -16.71 2.10 7.75
CA VAL A 120 -17.39 2.46 9.00
C VAL A 120 -17.44 3.97 9.19
N GLU A 121 -16.35 4.69 8.88
CA GLU A 121 -16.29 6.14 8.99
C GLU A 121 -17.29 6.81 8.04
N HIS A 122 -17.49 6.25 6.84
CA HIS A 122 -18.51 6.71 5.91
C HIS A 122 -19.95 6.36 6.35
N LEU A 123 -20.19 5.16 6.90
CA LEU A 123 -21.51 4.75 7.40
C LEU A 123 -21.94 5.51 8.66
N LEU A 124 -20.99 5.90 9.52
CA LEU A 124 -21.26 6.61 10.78
C LEU A 124 -21.25 8.14 10.64
N THR A 125 -20.54 8.70 9.67
CA THR A 125 -20.43 10.16 9.42
C THR A 125 -21.37 10.64 8.30
N GLY A 126 -22.36 9.82 7.92
CA GLY A 126 -23.34 10.11 6.86
C GLY A 126 -24.10 11.42 7.04
#